data_AF-A0A2H0WV54-F1
#
_entry.id   AF-A0A2H0WV54-F1
#
_cell.length_a   1.000
_cell.length_b   1.000
_cell.length_c   1.000
_cell.angle_alpha   90.00
_cell.angle_beta   90.00
_cell.angle_gamma   90.00
#
_symmetry.space_group_name_H-M   'P 1'
#
loop_
_entity.id
_entity.type
_entity.pdbx_description
1 polymer ?
#
loop_
_entity_poly.entity_id
_entity_poly.type
_entity_poly.pdbx_seq_one_letter_code
_entity_poly.pdbx_strand_id
1 'polypeptide(L)'
;MKTLIVAARTYAYYYIKQGGKYGTDELYQLDNTPSCQLYKGYGREALASDIVRAVTETKGEIITYNGQAIVAAYSSGAPEVYTDGTRSACSVWSGKYCQTGFEYLSGGIKDPAGAPYTRTTCGADNHCAGMSAAGGRQLINNGKNYKEVLMYYYKGTLIGKAY
;
A
#
# COMPACT_ATOMS: atom_id res chain seq x y z
N MET A 1 10.38 5.42 4.99
CA MET A 1 10.07 4.16 5.70
C MET A 1 8.66 4.16 6.29
N LYS A 2 8.27 5.17 7.09
CA LYS A 2 6.93 5.30 7.70
C LYS A 2 5.76 5.05 6.74
N THR A 3 5.84 5.58 5.51
CA THR A 3 4.82 5.40 4.47
C THR A 3 4.48 3.92 4.24
N LEU A 4 5.49 3.09 3.96
CA LEU A 4 5.30 1.66 3.71
C LEU A 4 4.82 0.92 4.96
N ILE A 5 5.29 1.32 6.14
CA ILE A 5 4.88 0.69 7.41
C ILE A 5 3.39 0.90 7.69
N VAL A 6 2.89 2.12 7.50
CA VAL A 6 1.47 2.42 7.69
C VAL A 6 0.62 1.73 6.63
N ALA A 7 1.06 1.69 5.36
CA ALA A 7 0.37 0.94 4.31
C ALA A 7 0.30 -0.56 4.63
N ALA A 8 1.44 -1.19 4.96
CA ALA A 8 1.50 -2.61 5.34
C ALA A 8 0.64 -2.94 6.57
N ARG A 9 0.70 -2.10 7.62
CA ARG A 9 -0.16 -2.26 8.80
C ARG A 9 -1.64 -2.16 8.45
N THR A 10 -2.01 -1.22 7.60
CA THR A 10 -3.40 -1.05 7.16
C THR A 10 -3.88 -2.26 6.39
N TYR A 11 -3.07 -2.77 5.46
CA TYR A 11 -3.37 -3.98 4.69
C TYR A 11 -3.58 -5.19 5.60
N ALA A 12 -2.66 -5.41 6.55
CA ALA A 12 -2.79 -6.48 7.54
C ALA A 12 -4.04 -6.32 8.41
N TYR A 13 -4.28 -5.11 8.92
CA TYR A 13 -5.45 -4.84 9.77
C TYR A 13 -6.77 -5.06 9.02
N TYR A 14 -6.86 -4.65 7.75
CA TYR A 14 -8.03 -4.89 6.91
C TYR A 14 -8.36 -6.38 6.84
N TYR A 15 -7.40 -7.23 6.48
CA TYR A 15 -7.67 -8.67 6.31
C TYR A 15 -7.86 -9.40 7.64
N ILE A 16 -7.19 -8.99 8.72
CA ILE A 16 -7.46 -9.53 10.06
C ILE A 16 -8.93 -9.29 10.45
N LYS A 17 -9.48 -8.11 10.15
CA LYS A 17 -10.89 -7.81 10.43
C LYS A 17 -11.89 -8.57 9.55
N GLN A 18 -11.44 -9.10 8.42
CA GLN A 18 -12.26 -9.93 7.52
C GLN A 18 -12.10 -11.44 7.80
N GLY A 19 -11.32 -11.83 8.82
CA GLY A 19 -11.07 -13.23 9.15
C GLY A 19 -9.94 -13.89 8.33
N GLY A 20 -9.23 -13.12 7.51
CA GLY A 20 -8.17 -13.61 6.62
C GLY A 20 -8.42 -13.25 5.16
N LYS A 21 -7.37 -13.24 4.33
CA LYS A 21 -7.50 -12.94 2.90
C LYS A 21 -8.09 -14.08 2.09
N TYR A 22 -7.76 -15.32 2.45
CA TYR A 22 -8.11 -16.53 1.70
C TYR A 22 -9.30 -17.30 2.31
N GLY A 23 -9.83 -16.84 3.44
CA GLY A 23 -10.93 -17.47 4.16
C GLY A 23 -10.65 -17.58 5.66
N THR A 24 -11.67 -17.93 6.43
CA THR A 24 -11.58 -18.12 7.90
C THR A 24 -10.98 -19.47 8.30
N ASP A 25 -10.92 -20.42 7.37
CA ASP A 25 -10.47 -21.79 7.62
C ASP A 25 -8.94 -21.95 7.46
N GLU A 26 -8.27 -20.87 7.07
CA GLU A 26 -6.84 -20.83 6.85
C GLU A 26 -6.08 -20.63 8.17
N LEU A 27 -4.95 -21.34 8.33
CA LEU A 27 -4.11 -21.24 9.53
C LEU A 27 -3.44 -19.88 9.70
N TYR A 28 -3.43 -19.05 8.65
CA TYR A 28 -2.82 -17.73 8.61
C TYR A 28 -3.75 -16.71 7.94
N GLN A 29 -3.72 -15.47 8.41
CA GLN A 29 -4.55 -14.40 7.83
C GLN A 29 -3.93 -13.80 6.55
N LEU A 30 -2.61 -13.86 6.42
CA LEU A 30 -1.81 -13.38 5.27
C LEU A 30 -0.60 -14.29 5.04
N ASP A 31 -0.20 -14.45 3.77
CA ASP A 31 1.07 -15.11 3.44
C ASP A 31 2.24 -14.12 3.38
N ASN A 32 3.46 -14.65 3.29
CA ASN A 32 4.71 -13.88 3.24
C ASN A 32 5.25 -13.67 1.81
N THR A 33 4.40 -13.84 0.79
CA THR A 33 4.75 -13.71 -0.63
C THR A 33 4.35 -12.35 -1.17
N PRO A 34 4.78 -11.97 -2.39
CA PRO A 34 4.31 -10.75 -3.06
C PRO A 34 2.78 -10.69 -3.27
N SER A 35 2.07 -11.81 -3.11
CA SER A 35 0.61 -11.81 -3.18
C SER A 35 -0.02 -11.02 -2.00
N CYS A 36 0.65 -10.96 -0.85
CA CYS A 36 0.20 -10.27 0.36
C CYS A 36 1.20 -9.18 0.78
N GLN A 37 2.28 -9.58 1.46
CA GLN A 37 3.37 -8.69 1.87
C GLN A 37 4.61 -9.51 2.22
N LEU A 38 5.77 -9.08 1.73
CA LEU A 38 7.02 -9.80 1.95
C LEU A 38 7.51 -9.63 3.40
N TYR A 39 7.60 -10.75 4.14
CA TYR A 39 8.22 -10.80 5.46
C TYR A 39 9.48 -11.68 5.44
N LYS A 40 10.64 -11.09 5.80
CA LYS A 40 11.95 -11.78 5.75
C LYS A 40 12.43 -12.31 7.11
N GLY A 41 11.56 -12.34 8.12
CA GLY A 41 11.87 -12.87 9.44
C GLY A 41 12.53 -11.88 10.41
N TYR A 42 12.45 -12.19 11.70
CA TYR A 42 12.94 -11.36 12.81
C TYR A 42 14.45 -11.03 12.72
N GLY A 43 15.28 -11.96 12.25
CA GLY A 43 16.71 -11.71 12.08
C GLY A 43 17.02 -10.54 11.13
N ARG A 44 16.12 -10.22 10.19
CA ARG A 44 16.24 -9.04 9.32
C ARG A 44 15.79 -7.74 9.99
N GLU A 45 14.90 -7.82 10.97
CA GLU A 45 14.47 -6.66 11.77
C GLU A 45 15.62 -6.16 12.65
N ALA A 46 16.39 -7.08 13.25
CA ALA A 46 17.57 -6.75 14.05
C ALA A 46 18.63 -5.96 13.27
N LEU A 47 18.72 -6.19 11.95
CA LEU A 47 19.64 -5.50 11.03
C LEU A 47 19.01 -4.25 10.38
N ALA A 48 17.76 -3.91 10.73
CA ALA A 48 17.00 -2.83 10.11
C ALA A 48 16.39 -1.89 11.17
N SER A 49 17.24 -1.26 11.98
CA SER A 49 16.84 -0.35 13.06
C SER A 49 15.92 0.78 12.59
N ASP A 50 16.10 1.30 11.37
CA ASP A 50 15.21 2.31 10.78
C ASP A 50 13.79 1.82 10.54
N ILE A 51 13.62 0.53 10.21
CA ILE A 51 12.30 -0.11 10.07
C ILE A 51 11.64 -0.22 11.43
N VAL A 52 12.38 -0.71 12.43
CA VAL A 52 11.88 -0.83 13.82
C VAL A 52 11.46 0.53 14.39
N ARG A 53 12.28 1.57 14.15
CA ARG A 53 11.94 2.95 14.52
C ARG A 53 10.67 3.41 13.82
N ALA A 54 10.54 3.20 12.51
CA ALA A 54 9.35 3.58 11.77
C ALA A 54 8.08 2.84 12.22
N VAL A 55 8.19 1.56 12.61
CA VAL A 55 7.10 0.78 13.23
C VAL A 55 6.67 1.41 14.54
N THR A 56 7.63 1.76 15.40
CA THR A 56 7.38 2.35 16.71
C THR A 56 6.75 3.75 16.60
N GLU A 57 7.31 4.60 15.74
CA GLU A 57 6.86 5.98 15.54
C GLU A 57 5.48 6.09 14.87
N THR A 58 5.02 5.03 14.20
CA THR A 58 3.69 4.96 13.55
C THR A 58 2.76 3.97 14.26
N LYS A 59 3.02 3.65 15.53
CA LYS A 59 2.27 2.64 16.29
C LYS A 59 0.77 2.96 16.27
N GLY A 60 -0.01 1.97 15.84
CA GLY A 60 -1.46 2.06 15.73
C GLY A 60 -1.97 2.84 14.51
N GLU A 61 -1.12 3.56 13.78
CA GLU A 61 -1.58 4.35 12.62
C GLU A 61 -1.97 3.45 11.45
N ILE A 62 -3.17 3.69 10.93
CA ILE A 62 -3.75 3.04 9.76
C ILE A 62 -4.40 4.07 8.82
N ILE A 63 -4.65 3.69 7.57
CA ILE A 63 -5.34 4.50 6.57
C ILE A 63 -6.81 4.07 6.55
N THR A 64 -7.70 5.05 6.57
CA THR A 64 -9.14 4.83 6.68
C THR A 64 -9.91 5.58 5.60
N TYR A 65 -10.99 4.98 5.14
CA TYR A 65 -11.98 5.56 4.23
C TYR A 65 -13.36 5.31 4.83
N ASN A 66 -14.18 6.35 4.99
CA ASN A 66 -15.48 6.28 5.65
C ASN A 66 -15.43 5.59 7.04
N GLY A 67 -14.38 5.87 7.81
CA GLY A 67 -14.17 5.32 9.15
C GLY A 67 -13.71 3.85 9.20
N GLN A 68 -13.57 3.18 8.06
CA GLN A 68 -13.10 1.79 7.97
C GLN A 68 -11.68 1.74 7.42
N ALA A 69 -10.90 0.73 7.82
CA ALA A 69 -9.57 0.51 7.24
C ALA A 69 -9.68 0.20 5.73
N ILE A 70 -8.73 0.69 4.94
CA ILE A 70 -8.71 0.47 3.50
C ILE A 70 -7.94 -0.80 3.10
N VAL A 71 -8.13 -1.27 1.87
CA VAL A 71 -7.15 -2.16 1.22
C VAL A 71 -5.98 -1.31 0.75
N ALA A 72 -4.95 -1.17 1.58
CA ALA A 72 -3.77 -0.35 1.26
C ALA A 72 -2.82 -1.07 0.29
N ALA A 73 -3.26 -1.33 -0.94
CA ALA A 73 -2.44 -1.98 -1.97
C ALA A 73 -1.26 -1.10 -2.39
N TYR A 74 -0.08 -1.67 -2.58
CA TYR A 74 1.11 -0.95 -3.02
C TYR A 74 2.00 -1.83 -3.90
N SER A 75 2.79 -1.22 -4.78
CA SER A 75 3.67 -1.88 -5.74
C SER A 75 5.04 -1.19 -5.79
N SER A 76 6.03 -1.81 -6.45
CA SER A 76 7.35 -1.20 -6.62
C SER A 76 7.26 0.13 -7.38
N GLY A 77 6.37 0.20 -8.37
CA GLY A 77 5.97 1.43 -9.03
C GLY A 77 4.91 1.20 -10.10
N ALA A 78 4.50 2.26 -10.77
CA ALA A 78 3.54 2.22 -11.88
C ALA A 78 4.15 2.85 -13.14
N PRO A 79 4.19 2.14 -14.28
CA PRO A 79 4.70 2.68 -15.54
C PRO A 79 3.74 3.72 -16.14
N GLU A 80 4.22 4.94 -16.33
CA GLU A 80 3.44 6.00 -16.99
C GLU A 80 3.48 5.94 -18.52
N VAL A 81 4.25 5.01 -19.10
CA VAL A 81 4.44 4.85 -20.55
C VAL A 81 3.16 4.36 -21.25
N TYR A 82 2.31 3.59 -20.55
CA TYR A 82 1.10 2.98 -21.12
C TYR A 82 -0.16 3.17 -20.27
N THR A 83 -0.06 3.86 -19.14
CA THR A 83 -1.18 4.08 -18.21
C THR A 83 -1.13 5.52 -17.71
N ASP A 84 -2.29 6.12 -17.43
CA ASP A 84 -2.39 7.48 -16.86
C ASP A 84 -1.99 7.49 -15.36
N GLY A 85 -0.90 6.81 -14.99
CA GLY A 85 -0.47 6.56 -13.62
C GLY A 85 -0.88 5.18 -13.09
N THR A 86 -1.09 5.06 -11.78
CA THR A 86 -1.45 3.79 -11.12
C THR A 86 -2.70 3.13 -11.71
N ARG A 87 -2.77 1.79 -11.68
CA ARG A 87 -3.94 1.04 -12.18
C ARG A 87 -5.09 1.07 -11.18
N SER A 88 -6.33 1.06 -11.69
CA SER A 88 -7.51 0.90 -10.84
C SER A 88 -7.60 -0.53 -10.29
N ALA A 89 -8.03 -0.68 -9.04
CA ALA A 89 -8.21 -2.01 -8.45
C ALA A 89 -9.27 -2.84 -9.19
N CYS A 90 -10.32 -2.20 -9.73
CA CYS A 90 -11.32 -2.87 -10.58
C CYS A 90 -10.68 -3.48 -11.86
N SER A 91 -9.75 -2.76 -12.51
CA SER A 91 -9.04 -3.28 -13.69
C SER A 91 -8.07 -4.42 -13.35
N VAL A 92 -7.53 -4.45 -12.13
CA VAL A 92 -6.54 -5.46 -11.71
C VAL A 92 -7.21 -6.71 -11.15
N TRP A 93 -8.20 -6.56 -10.27
CA TRP A 93 -8.76 -7.65 -9.48
C TRP A 93 -10.28 -7.82 -9.64
N SER A 94 -10.96 -6.91 -10.35
CA SER A 94 -12.40 -6.97 -10.63
C SER A 94 -13.26 -7.14 -9.36
N GLY A 95 -14.48 -7.66 -9.50
CA GLY A 95 -15.35 -8.02 -8.37
C GLY A 95 -15.69 -6.83 -7.46
N LYS A 96 -15.48 -7.00 -6.15
CA LYS A 96 -15.81 -5.96 -5.15
C LYS A 96 -15.11 -4.62 -5.40
N TYR A 97 -13.93 -4.64 -6.04
CA TYR A 97 -13.17 -3.43 -6.33
C TYR A 97 -13.80 -2.56 -7.43
N CYS A 98 -14.82 -3.05 -8.13
CA CYS A 98 -15.60 -2.29 -9.10
C CYS A 98 -16.85 -1.63 -8.48
N GLN A 99 -17.11 -1.87 -7.20
CA GLN A 99 -18.25 -1.33 -6.46
C GLN A 99 -17.87 -0.05 -5.72
N THR A 100 -18.87 0.66 -5.20
CA THR A 100 -18.65 1.82 -4.32
C THR A 100 -17.97 1.40 -3.01
N GLY A 101 -17.23 2.32 -2.40
CA GLY A 101 -16.42 2.06 -1.20
C GLY A 101 -14.96 1.67 -1.49
N PHE A 102 -14.54 1.62 -2.75
CA PHE A 102 -13.15 1.39 -3.18
C PHE A 102 -12.59 2.54 -4.05
N GLU A 103 -13.20 3.72 -3.98
CA GLU A 103 -12.83 4.90 -4.76
C GLU A 103 -11.37 5.33 -4.51
N TYR A 104 -10.84 5.07 -3.31
CA TYR A 104 -9.43 5.29 -2.96
C TYR A 104 -8.43 4.42 -3.75
N LEU A 105 -8.91 3.44 -4.53
CA LEU A 105 -8.14 2.62 -5.48
C LEU A 105 -8.63 2.79 -6.93
N SER A 106 -9.17 3.95 -7.30
CA SER A 106 -9.59 4.23 -8.68
C SER A 106 -8.45 4.22 -9.70
N GLY A 107 -7.19 4.25 -9.27
CA GLY A 107 -6.04 4.44 -10.15
C GLY A 107 -5.96 5.88 -10.68
N GLY A 108 -5.12 6.08 -11.69
CA GLY A 108 -4.91 7.37 -12.34
C GLY A 108 -3.97 8.32 -11.58
N ILE A 109 -3.15 7.79 -10.66
CA ILE A 109 -2.23 8.60 -9.87
C ILE A 109 -0.83 8.50 -10.47
N LYS A 110 -0.32 9.62 -10.99
CA LYS A 110 1.02 9.70 -11.57
C LYS A 110 2.07 9.79 -10.47
N ASP A 111 3.26 9.28 -10.74
CA ASP A 111 4.39 9.52 -9.86
C ASP A 111 4.91 10.95 -10.10
N PRO A 112 5.51 11.60 -9.08
CA PRO A 112 6.14 12.89 -9.31
C PRO A 112 7.32 12.75 -10.28
N ALA A 113 7.60 13.82 -11.03
CA ALA A 113 8.75 13.88 -11.92
C ALA A 113 10.06 13.48 -11.19
N GLY A 114 10.87 12.67 -11.86
CA GLY A 114 12.13 12.14 -11.31
C GLY A 114 11.97 10.88 -10.44
N ALA A 115 10.77 10.28 -10.37
CA ALA A 115 10.60 8.99 -9.71
C ALA A 115 11.47 7.90 -10.37
N PRO A 116 12.33 7.18 -9.62
CA PRO A 116 13.29 6.24 -10.19
C PRO A 116 12.64 4.88 -10.48
N TYR A 117 11.65 4.84 -11.36
CA TYR A 117 10.97 3.62 -11.79
C TYR A 117 11.06 3.46 -13.32
N THR A 118 11.75 2.40 -13.76
CA THR A 118 12.09 2.19 -15.18
C THR A 118 11.37 1.00 -15.81
N ARG A 119 10.66 0.19 -15.02
CA ARG A 119 9.86 -0.91 -15.57
C ARG A 119 8.68 -0.32 -16.32
N THR A 120 8.35 -0.93 -17.45
CA THR A 120 7.32 -0.47 -18.37
C THR A 120 6.03 -1.30 -18.29
N THR A 121 6.01 -2.37 -17.49
CA THR A 121 4.90 -3.32 -17.40
C THR A 121 4.41 -3.54 -15.98
N CYS A 122 3.14 -3.92 -15.87
CA CYS A 122 2.51 -4.36 -14.63
C CYS A 122 2.27 -5.88 -14.70
N GLY A 123 2.37 -6.56 -13.57
CA GLY A 123 2.20 -8.01 -13.47
C GLY A 123 1.80 -8.45 -12.07
N ALA A 124 1.77 -9.76 -11.80
CA ALA A 124 1.33 -10.28 -10.51
C ALA A 124 2.15 -9.72 -9.33
N ASP A 125 3.49 -9.71 -9.45
CA ASP A 125 4.40 -9.20 -8.42
C ASP A 125 4.53 -7.66 -8.40
N ASN A 126 3.89 -6.97 -9.34
CA ASN A 126 3.85 -5.52 -9.43
C ASN A 126 2.58 -5.08 -10.14
N HIS A 127 1.46 -5.14 -9.41
CA HIS A 127 0.12 -4.91 -9.95
C HIS A 127 -0.13 -3.46 -10.37
N CYS A 128 0.70 -2.52 -9.90
CA CYS A 128 0.61 -1.07 -10.17
C CYS A 128 -0.65 -0.38 -9.62
N ALA A 129 -1.53 -1.10 -8.93
CA ALA A 129 -2.65 -0.51 -8.19
C ALA A 129 -2.25 0.04 -6.81
N GLY A 130 -2.88 1.15 -6.42
CA GLY A 130 -2.64 1.82 -5.15
C GLY A 130 -1.35 2.64 -5.14
N MET A 131 -0.52 2.50 -4.11
CA MET A 131 0.68 3.32 -3.94
C MET A 131 1.89 2.80 -4.73
N SER A 132 2.55 3.69 -5.47
CA SER A 132 3.89 3.45 -6.05
C SER A 132 4.97 3.70 -5.00
N ALA A 133 5.79 2.69 -4.69
CA ALA A 133 6.90 2.85 -3.74
C ALA A 133 7.99 3.80 -4.28
N ALA A 134 8.28 3.74 -5.59
CA ALA A 134 9.24 4.64 -6.24
C ALA A 134 8.76 6.09 -6.24
N GLY A 135 7.51 6.34 -6.63
CA GLY A 135 6.94 7.68 -6.61
C GLY A 135 6.74 8.22 -5.19
N GLY A 136 6.33 7.36 -4.25
CA GLY A 136 6.27 7.70 -2.83
C GLY A 136 7.63 8.11 -2.25
N ARG A 137 8.72 7.42 -2.63
CA ARG A 137 10.08 7.83 -2.27
C ARG A 137 10.43 9.20 -2.85
N GLN A 138 10.07 9.46 -4.10
CA GLN A 138 10.35 10.74 -4.75
C GLN A 138 9.53 11.90 -4.13
N LEU A 139 8.28 11.66 -3.72
CA LEU A 139 7.52 12.66 -2.97
C LEU A 139 8.20 13.02 -1.64
N ILE A 140 8.74 12.05 -0.91
CA ILE A 140 9.52 12.32 0.32
C ILE A 140 10.78 13.15 -0.02
N ASN A 141 11.50 12.82 -1.09
CA ASN A 141 12.65 13.61 -1.55
C ASN A 141 12.26 15.06 -1.89
N ASN A 142 11.04 15.25 -2.38
CA ASN A 142 10.46 16.57 -2.67
C ASN A 142 9.88 17.27 -1.42
N GLY A 143 10.18 16.77 -0.21
CA GLY A 143 9.83 17.40 1.06
C GLY A 143 8.45 17.01 1.63
N LYS A 144 7.72 16.08 0.99
CA LYS A 144 6.47 15.56 1.55
C LYS A 144 6.74 14.70 2.78
N ASN A 145 5.84 14.75 3.75
CA ASN A 145 5.84 13.80 4.85
C ASN A 145 5.06 12.51 4.46
N TYR A 146 5.20 11.46 5.27
CA TYR A 146 4.59 10.15 4.95
C TYR A 146 3.06 10.19 4.86
N LYS A 147 2.38 11.04 5.65
CA LYS A 147 0.92 11.15 5.62
C LYS A 147 0.47 11.78 4.30
N GLU A 148 1.17 12.82 3.85
CA GLU A 148 0.92 13.44 2.55
C GLU A 148 1.13 12.45 1.41
N VAL A 149 2.17 11.60 1.47
CA VAL A 149 2.39 10.55 0.46
C VAL A 149 1.26 9.54 0.43
N LEU A 150 0.79 9.07 1.59
CA LEU A 150 -0.32 8.13 1.66
C LEU A 150 -1.61 8.73 1.08
N MET A 151 -1.94 9.96 1.47
CA MET A 151 -3.15 10.65 0.97
C MET A 151 -3.04 11.04 -0.51
N TYR A 152 -1.83 11.19 -1.05
CA TYR A 152 -1.60 11.40 -2.48
C TYR A 152 -2.04 10.19 -3.31
N TYR A 153 -1.68 8.98 -2.90
CA TYR A 153 -2.03 7.73 -3.61
C TYR A 153 -3.41 7.18 -3.26
N TYR A 154 -3.85 7.35 -2.00
CA TYR A 154 -5.16 6.90 -1.53
C TYR A 154 -6.07 8.11 -1.31
N LYS A 155 -6.61 8.68 -2.39
CA LYS A 155 -7.41 9.91 -2.35
C LYS A 155 -8.65 9.75 -1.46
N GLY A 156 -8.99 10.82 -0.74
CA GLY A 156 -10.17 10.86 0.15
C GLY A 156 -10.02 10.04 1.44
N THR A 157 -8.83 9.52 1.72
CA THR A 157 -8.56 8.76 2.96
C THR A 157 -7.98 9.64 4.06
N LEU A 158 -8.05 9.15 5.29
CA LEU A 158 -7.51 9.80 6.48
C LEU A 158 -6.60 8.84 7.24
N ILE A 159 -5.67 9.39 8.02
CA ILE A 159 -4.90 8.60 8.99
C ILE A 159 -5.71 8.47 10.27
N GLY A 160 -6.07 7.24 10.62
CA GLY A 160 -6.73 6.87 11.87
C GLY A 160 -5.82 6.07 12.80
N LYS A 161 -6.37 5.66 13.95
CA LYS A 161 -5.71 4.71 14.86
C LYS A 161 -6.55 3.45 15.03
N ALA A 162 -5.89 2.31 14.93
CA ALA A 162 -6.47 1.01 15.23
C ALA A 162 -6.45 0.67 16.72
N TYR A 163 -5.46 1.21 17.46
CA TYR A 163 -5.20 1.01 18.89
C TYR A 163 -4.22 2.06 19.43
#